data_AF-M4S2B5-F1
#
_entry.id   AF-M4S2B5-F1
#
_cell.length_a   1.000
_cell.length_b   1.000
_cell.length_c   1.000
_cell.angle_alpha   90.00
_cell.angle_beta   90.00
_cell.angle_gamma   90.00
#
_symmetry.space_group_name_H-M   'P 1'
#
loop_
_entity.id
_entity.type
_entity.pdbx_description
1 polymer ?
#
loop_
_entity_poly.entity_id
_entity_poly.type
_entity_poly.pdbx_seq_one_letter_code
_entity_poly.pdbx_strand_id
1 'polypeptide(L)'
;MNAPRRAIGPAALLWPAAMLWSPTAQAAPPSSPSAPAQAATASYVAVKGDNLYVIAERYLTRQRDFAVVQRLNRIADPYRIPIGRTIRIPVALLREELVSASVRAFSGPVTIAVAGRPVKITPGLPVNEGAEIETGADAFLSLRLADGSIVAIPSQSRVRIERLRRTALTGTVTRSFEIRRGRADAVVAPMKDPGSSFHISTPVAVSAVRGTAFRVAYDADGARAATEVTEGTVGFSAPGNPAATLVGAGFGAITEADGISAPIALLPAPALADPGRVQNEGDLTFRIVPQADAAAYRIALARDAGFLDIVREKESATPDAILPPVADGTYFVRIAAIDGHGLAGLAETYAFERRLNMVRTAMTEKRAGRDRYYQFGWQVLGEGAHRFRFQLGQCEGDAPPLVDEIGLDSQSVTLRNLPAGTYCWRVMSLRIGDGKAAGDWSAMERFHIASAR
;
A
#
# COMPACT_ATOMS: atom_id res chain seq x y z
N MET A 1 32.69 78.38 -38.87
CA MET A 1 31.89 77.40 -38.11
C MET A 1 30.82 76.83 -39.03
N ASN A 2 31.00 75.55 -39.38
CA ASN A 2 30.19 74.62 -40.16
C ASN A 2 29.09 75.16 -41.11
N ALA A 3 29.44 75.18 -42.39
CA ALA A 3 28.58 74.92 -43.55
C ALA A 3 29.24 73.79 -44.37
N PRO A 4 28.67 73.23 -45.47
CA PRO A 4 27.33 73.37 -46.06
C PRO A 4 26.65 71.99 -46.36
N ARG A 5 25.31 71.86 -46.47
CA ARG A 5 24.43 72.12 -47.65
C ARG A 5 24.81 71.34 -48.93
N ARG A 6 23.99 70.36 -49.35
CA ARG A 6 23.16 70.35 -50.60
C ARG A 6 22.83 68.96 -51.19
N ALA A 7 21.67 68.95 -51.86
CA ALA A 7 21.27 68.22 -53.07
C ALA A 7 20.74 66.78 -52.92
N ILE A 8 19.43 66.65 -53.16
CA ILE A 8 18.73 65.42 -53.54
C ILE A 8 18.45 65.54 -55.05
N GLY A 9 19.04 64.64 -55.85
CA GLY A 9 18.71 64.44 -57.26
C GLY A 9 18.03 63.07 -57.44
N PRO A 10 17.14 62.90 -58.44
CA PRO A 10 16.45 61.63 -58.67
C PRO A 10 17.30 60.73 -59.58
N ALA A 11 17.45 59.45 -59.22
CA ALA A 11 18.13 58.47 -60.07
C ALA A 11 17.40 57.12 -60.06
N ALA A 12 16.94 56.78 -61.26
CA ALA A 12 16.53 55.49 -61.82
C ALA A 12 16.68 54.23 -60.93
N LEU A 13 15.54 53.59 -60.67
CA LEU A 13 15.46 52.18 -60.24
C LEU A 13 15.68 51.27 -61.47
N LEU A 14 16.90 50.76 -61.60
CA LEU A 14 17.24 49.62 -62.44
C LEU A 14 17.11 48.34 -61.60
N TRP A 15 16.31 47.39 -62.07
CA TRP A 15 16.24 46.02 -61.56
C TRP A 15 17.59 45.30 -61.74
N PRO A 16 18.14 44.66 -60.70
CA PRO A 16 19.09 43.56 -60.87
C PRO A 16 18.38 42.22 -60.72
N ALA A 17 18.66 41.35 -61.68
CA ALA A 17 18.25 39.96 -61.77
C ALA A 17 18.67 39.15 -60.52
N ALA A 18 17.76 38.30 -60.05
CA ALA A 18 18.01 37.33 -59.00
C ALA A 18 19.00 36.25 -59.47
N MET A 19 20.20 36.25 -58.91
CA MET A 19 21.09 35.08 -58.93
C MET A 19 20.79 34.22 -57.69
N LEU A 20 20.22 33.05 -57.92
CA LEU A 20 20.03 32.00 -56.93
C LEU A 20 21.40 31.42 -56.54
N TRP A 21 21.89 31.75 -55.34
CA TRP A 21 22.95 30.98 -54.69
C TRP A 21 22.32 29.78 -53.98
N SER A 22 22.59 28.59 -54.50
CA SER A 22 22.30 27.32 -53.82
C SER A 22 23.22 27.17 -52.60
N PRO A 23 22.68 26.93 -51.38
CA PRO A 23 23.52 26.53 -50.27
C PRO A 23 24.05 25.12 -50.51
N THR A 24 25.36 24.98 -50.61
CA THR A 24 26.05 23.69 -50.57
C THR A 24 25.87 23.08 -49.17
N ALA A 25 25.07 22.01 -49.10
CA ALA A 25 24.91 21.23 -47.87
C ALA A 25 26.25 20.60 -47.46
N GLN A 26 26.82 21.10 -46.37
CA GLN A 26 27.99 20.50 -45.73
C GLN A 26 27.56 19.18 -45.09
N ALA A 27 27.96 18.06 -45.67
CA ALA A 27 27.70 16.74 -45.10
C ALA A 27 28.40 16.62 -43.73
N ALA A 28 27.62 16.34 -42.67
CA ALA A 28 28.16 16.00 -41.37
C ALA A 28 29.03 14.74 -41.48
N PRO A 29 30.21 14.68 -40.82
CA PRO A 29 31.04 13.48 -40.83
C PRO A 29 30.25 12.31 -40.22
N PRO A 30 30.40 11.08 -40.75
CA PRO A 30 29.70 9.92 -40.22
C PRO A 30 30.08 9.72 -38.75
N SER A 31 29.07 9.74 -37.88
CA SER A 31 29.18 9.35 -36.48
C SER A 31 29.81 7.96 -36.40
N SER A 32 30.99 7.89 -35.79
CA SER A 32 31.66 6.61 -35.54
C SER A 32 30.75 5.72 -34.69
N PRO A 33 30.57 4.44 -35.02
CA PRO A 33 29.80 3.53 -34.19
C PRO A 33 30.40 3.49 -32.79
N SER A 34 29.57 3.76 -31.78
CA SER A 34 29.90 3.61 -30.37
C SER A 34 30.48 2.21 -30.13
N ALA A 35 31.62 2.16 -29.44
CA ALA A 35 32.24 0.90 -29.03
C ALA A 35 31.20 0.02 -28.33
N PRO A 36 31.15 -1.30 -28.61
CA PRO A 36 30.20 -2.19 -27.96
C PRO A 36 30.41 -2.12 -26.44
N ALA A 37 29.34 -1.85 -25.71
CA ALA A 37 29.32 -1.83 -24.25
C ALA A 37 30.03 -3.08 -23.73
N GLN A 38 31.11 -2.87 -22.96
CA GLN A 38 31.95 -3.94 -22.46
C GLN A 38 31.09 -4.84 -21.55
N ALA A 39 30.87 -6.09 -21.96
CA ALA A 39 30.00 -7.01 -21.23
C ALA A 39 30.48 -7.14 -19.77
N ALA A 40 29.58 -6.95 -18.81
CA ALA A 40 29.91 -7.07 -17.39
C ALA A 40 30.54 -8.45 -17.09
N THR A 41 31.65 -8.46 -16.36
CA THR A 41 32.39 -9.69 -16.01
C THR A 41 32.49 -9.85 -14.49
N ALA A 42 32.30 -11.07 -14.01
CA ALA A 42 32.61 -11.50 -12.66
C ALA A 42 34.04 -12.07 -12.59
N SER A 43 34.69 -11.96 -11.43
CA SER A 43 36.02 -12.52 -11.20
C SER A 43 35.94 -13.80 -10.38
N TYR A 44 36.63 -14.84 -10.82
CA TYR A 44 36.78 -16.11 -10.11
C TYR A 44 38.27 -16.41 -9.90
N VAL A 45 38.67 -16.79 -8.69
CA VAL A 45 40.05 -17.17 -8.38
C VAL A 45 40.15 -18.69 -8.42
N ALA A 46 40.96 -19.22 -9.34
CA ALA A 46 41.09 -20.66 -9.52
C ALA A 46 41.69 -21.35 -8.28
N VAL A 47 41.09 -22.45 -7.85
CA VAL A 47 41.56 -23.28 -6.73
C VAL A 47 42.12 -24.62 -7.22
N LYS A 48 42.69 -25.40 -6.30
CA LYS A 48 43.24 -26.72 -6.62
C LYS A 48 42.15 -27.62 -7.22
N GLY A 49 42.43 -28.18 -8.40
CA GLY A 49 41.53 -29.07 -9.12
C GLY A 49 40.62 -28.39 -10.16
N ASP A 50 40.67 -27.07 -10.26
CA ASP A 50 39.90 -26.36 -11.28
C ASP A 50 40.45 -26.52 -12.69
N ASN A 51 39.53 -26.70 -13.63
CA ASN A 51 39.74 -26.52 -15.05
C ASN A 51 38.50 -25.83 -15.64
N LEU A 52 38.55 -25.44 -16.91
CA LEU A 52 37.46 -24.65 -17.50
C LEU A 52 36.15 -25.46 -17.62
N TYR A 53 36.21 -26.78 -17.71
CA TYR A 53 35.04 -27.64 -17.73
C TYR A 53 34.35 -27.71 -16.36
N VAL A 54 35.13 -27.85 -15.28
CA VAL A 54 34.63 -27.86 -13.89
C VAL A 54 34.01 -26.52 -13.53
N ILE A 55 34.67 -25.41 -13.90
CA ILE A 55 34.13 -24.06 -13.69
C ILE A 55 32.84 -23.87 -14.49
N ALA A 56 32.80 -24.35 -15.73
CA ALA A 56 31.63 -24.27 -16.58
C ALA A 56 30.45 -25.07 -16.05
N GLU A 57 30.69 -26.30 -15.59
CA GLU A 57 29.68 -27.16 -14.95
C GLU A 57 29.14 -26.52 -13.67
N ARG A 58 30.01 -25.94 -12.86
CA ARG A 58 29.63 -25.36 -11.57
C ARG A 58 28.85 -24.06 -11.73
N TYR A 59 29.25 -23.17 -12.66
CA TYR A 59 28.77 -21.79 -12.67
C TYR A 59 28.11 -21.32 -13.97
N LEU A 60 28.32 -21.97 -15.12
CA LEU A 60 27.77 -21.49 -16.39
C LEU A 60 26.42 -22.15 -16.72
N THR A 61 25.60 -21.43 -17.50
CA THR A 61 24.31 -21.96 -17.98
C THR A 61 24.51 -23.13 -18.94
N ARG A 62 25.50 -23.05 -19.84
CA ARG A 62 25.85 -24.13 -20.76
C ARG A 62 27.31 -24.49 -20.60
N GLN A 63 27.59 -25.79 -20.52
CA GLN A 63 28.96 -26.27 -20.36
C GLN A 63 29.88 -25.75 -21.48
N ARG A 64 29.41 -25.76 -22.74
CA ARG A 64 30.16 -25.27 -23.92
C ARG A 64 30.61 -23.80 -23.87
N ASP A 65 30.01 -22.99 -22.99
CA ASP A 65 30.34 -21.57 -22.87
C ASP A 65 31.74 -21.34 -22.23
N PHE A 66 32.37 -22.42 -21.74
CA PHE A 66 33.79 -22.43 -21.33
C PHE A 66 34.71 -21.87 -22.43
N ALA A 67 34.39 -22.08 -23.72
CA ALA A 67 35.18 -21.58 -24.84
C ALA A 67 35.17 -20.05 -24.95
N VAL A 68 34.10 -19.39 -24.49
CA VAL A 68 34.05 -17.92 -24.42
C VAL A 68 34.94 -17.44 -23.27
N VAL A 69 34.85 -18.09 -22.11
CA VAL A 69 35.70 -17.80 -20.94
C VAL A 69 37.18 -18.04 -21.28
N GLN A 70 37.50 -19.09 -22.01
CA GLN A 70 38.87 -19.41 -22.45
C GLN A 70 39.46 -18.28 -23.29
N ARG A 71 38.73 -17.85 -24.33
CA ARG A 71 39.16 -16.77 -25.24
C ARG A 71 39.33 -15.45 -24.50
N LEU A 72 38.38 -15.09 -23.63
CA LEU A 72 38.42 -13.84 -22.86
C LEU A 72 39.64 -13.76 -21.92
N ASN A 73 40.07 -14.90 -21.37
CA ASN A 73 41.17 -14.98 -20.40
C ASN A 73 42.50 -15.44 -20.99
N ARG A 74 42.54 -15.67 -22.32
CA ARG A 74 43.71 -16.16 -23.06
C ARG A 74 44.32 -17.41 -22.40
N ILE A 75 43.46 -18.39 -22.08
CA ILE A 75 43.87 -19.64 -21.45
C ILE A 75 44.27 -20.64 -22.55
N ALA A 76 45.54 -21.05 -22.57
CA ALA A 76 46.09 -21.93 -23.59
C ALA A 76 45.53 -23.37 -23.49
N ASP A 77 45.56 -23.95 -22.29
CA ASP A 77 45.07 -25.31 -22.02
C ASP A 77 43.81 -25.24 -21.12
N PRO A 78 42.62 -25.62 -21.62
CA PRO A 78 41.39 -25.59 -20.84
C PRO A 78 41.36 -26.62 -19.70
N TYR A 79 42.23 -27.64 -19.72
CA TYR A 79 42.34 -28.66 -18.69
C TYR A 79 43.25 -28.27 -17.52
N ARG A 80 44.06 -27.20 -17.68
CA ARG A 80 45.06 -26.79 -16.69
C ARG A 80 44.98 -25.30 -16.42
N ILE A 81 44.50 -24.96 -15.23
CA ILE A 81 44.47 -23.57 -14.75
C ILE A 81 45.41 -23.42 -13.55
N PRO A 82 46.35 -22.46 -13.57
CA PRO A 82 47.18 -22.17 -12.40
C PRO A 82 46.32 -21.76 -11.20
N ILE A 83 46.61 -22.33 -10.03
CA ILE A 83 45.97 -21.95 -8.76
C ILE A 83 46.24 -20.46 -8.48
N GLY A 84 45.23 -19.74 -7.99
CA GLY A 84 45.29 -18.32 -7.72
C GLY A 84 45.09 -17.43 -8.95
N ARG A 85 44.99 -17.99 -10.17
CA ARG A 85 44.73 -17.21 -11.37
C ARG A 85 43.31 -16.64 -11.35
N THR A 86 43.19 -15.33 -11.53
CA THR A 86 41.89 -14.67 -11.71
C THR A 86 41.35 -14.89 -13.12
N ILE A 87 40.14 -15.42 -13.21
CA ILE A 87 39.41 -15.68 -14.44
C ILE A 87 38.22 -14.73 -14.49
N ARG A 88 38.10 -13.98 -15.58
CA ARG A 88 36.96 -13.13 -15.89
C ARG A 88 35.88 -13.94 -16.58
N ILE A 89 34.69 -13.99 -16.01
CA ILE A 89 33.56 -14.75 -16.54
C ILE A 89 32.45 -13.75 -16.86
N PRO A 90 32.00 -13.65 -18.13
CA PRO A 90 30.87 -12.78 -18.48
C PRO A 90 29.63 -13.14 -17.66
N VAL A 91 29.02 -12.15 -17.02
CA VAL A 91 27.85 -12.37 -16.13
C VAL A 91 26.68 -13.00 -16.89
N ALA A 92 26.50 -12.63 -18.16
CA ALA A 92 25.48 -13.18 -19.05
C ALA A 92 25.60 -14.69 -19.31
N LEU A 93 26.74 -15.32 -19.01
CA LEU A 93 26.94 -16.77 -19.16
C LEU A 93 26.70 -17.54 -17.87
N LEU A 94 26.63 -16.84 -16.72
CA LEU A 94 26.44 -17.47 -15.43
C LEU A 94 25.04 -18.08 -15.33
N ARG A 95 24.95 -19.22 -14.65
CA ARG A 95 23.69 -19.90 -14.37
C ARG A 95 22.86 -19.08 -13.40
N GLU A 96 21.56 -19.00 -13.65
CA GLU A 96 20.60 -18.43 -12.70
C GLU A 96 19.86 -19.54 -11.98
N GLU A 97 19.78 -19.45 -10.66
CA GLU A 97 19.10 -20.38 -9.77
C GLU A 97 17.82 -19.73 -9.25
N LEU A 98 16.71 -20.46 -9.27
CA LEU A 98 15.43 -19.97 -8.76
C LEU A 98 15.51 -19.77 -7.24
N VAL A 99 14.97 -18.64 -6.78
CA VAL A 99 14.77 -18.36 -5.36
C VAL A 99 13.27 -18.23 -5.13
N SER A 100 12.82 -18.61 -3.94
CA SER A 100 11.42 -18.54 -3.54
C SER A 100 11.19 -17.42 -2.52
N ALA A 101 10.06 -16.74 -2.65
CA ALA A 101 9.46 -16.02 -1.53
C ALA A 101 8.64 -17.01 -0.70
N SER A 102 8.25 -16.63 0.51
CA SER A 102 7.35 -17.40 1.37
C SER A 102 6.15 -16.56 1.78
N VAL A 103 4.96 -17.16 1.79
CA VAL A 103 3.76 -16.51 2.34
C VAL A 103 3.98 -16.30 3.83
N ARG A 104 4.02 -15.05 4.26
CA ARG A 104 4.18 -14.71 5.68
C ARG A 104 2.84 -14.72 6.40
N ALA A 105 1.88 -13.99 5.85
CA ALA A 105 0.52 -13.85 6.39
C ALA A 105 -0.45 -13.50 5.26
N PHE A 106 -1.71 -13.86 5.43
CA PHE A 106 -2.77 -13.48 4.51
C PHE A 106 -4.12 -13.46 5.22
N SER A 107 -5.05 -12.67 4.69
CA SER A 107 -6.43 -12.57 5.15
C SER A 107 -7.37 -12.30 3.99
N GLY A 108 -8.64 -12.67 4.14
CA GLY A 108 -9.65 -12.45 3.10
C GLY A 108 -9.47 -13.32 1.85
N PRO A 109 -10.18 -12.99 0.76
CA PRO A 109 -10.12 -13.73 -0.50
C PRO A 109 -8.80 -13.46 -1.25
N VAL A 110 -7.82 -14.35 -1.08
CA VAL A 110 -6.53 -14.32 -1.79
C VAL A 110 -6.42 -15.55 -2.69
N THR A 111 -5.94 -15.36 -3.91
CA THR A 111 -5.56 -16.45 -4.82
C THR A 111 -4.11 -16.31 -5.25
N ILE A 112 -3.42 -17.45 -5.32
CA ILE A 112 -2.08 -17.55 -5.89
C ILE A 112 -2.15 -18.61 -6.98
N ALA A 113 -1.79 -18.24 -8.21
CA ALA A 113 -1.73 -19.13 -9.35
C ALA A 113 -0.29 -19.31 -9.81
N VAL A 114 0.17 -20.56 -9.93
CA VAL A 114 1.49 -20.89 -10.47
C VAL A 114 1.30 -21.58 -11.80
N ALA A 115 1.86 -21.02 -12.87
CA ALA A 115 1.62 -21.48 -14.24
C ALA A 115 0.12 -21.65 -14.58
N GLY A 116 -0.70 -20.68 -14.12
CA GLY A 116 -2.15 -20.65 -14.35
C GLY A 116 -2.97 -21.60 -13.45
N ARG A 117 -2.34 -22.35 -12.54
CA ARG A 117 -3.04 -23.26 -11.63
C ARG A 117 -3.13 -22.68 -10.22
N PRO A 118 -4.33 -22.52 -9.64
CA PRO A 118 -4.49 -22.07 -8.26
C PRO A 118 -3.82 -23.03 -7.27
N VAL A 119 -3.17 -22.46 -6.26
CA VAL A 119 -2.50 -23.19 -5.18
C VAL A 119 -3.20 -22.85 -3.86
N LYS A 120 -3.38 -23.86 -3.00
CA LYS A 120 -3.90 -23.65 -1.66
C LYS A 120 -2.90 -22.84 -0.83
N ILE A 121 -3.35 -21.71 -0.30
CA ILE A 121 -2.52 -20.79 0.46
C ILE A 121 -2.44 -21.24 1.93
N THR A 122 -1.22 -21.35 2.44
CA THR A 122 -0.92 -21.55 3.86
C THR A 122 0.27 -20.67 4.24
N PRO A 123 0.40 -20.21 5.49
CA PRO A 123 1.63 -19.57 5.94
C PRO A 123 2.83 -20.49 5.70
N GLY A 124 3.95 -19.93 5.25
CA GLY A 124 5.16 -20.65 4.86
C GLY A 124 5.17 -21.22 3.43
N LEU A 125 4.06 -21.14 2.68
CA LEU A 125 4.00 -21.62 1.29
C LEU A 125 5.09 -20.92 0.43
N PRO A 126 5.98 -21.67 -0.25
CA PRO A 126 6.92 -21.08 -1.19
C PRO A 126 6.21 -20.56 -2.44
N VAL A 127 6.49 -19.32 -2.83
CA VAL A 127 5.98 -18.65 -4.01
C VAL A 127 7.15 -18.31 -4.92
N ASN A 128 7.14 -18.85 -6.13
CA ASN A 128 8.24 -18.78 -7.08
C ASN A 128 7.98 -17.75 -8.18
N GLU A 129 9.02 -17.50 -8.98
CA GLU A 129 8.91 -16.79 -10.25
C GLU A 129 7.76 -17.36 -11.12
N GLY A 130 7.03 -16.44 -11.75
CA GLY A 130 5.89 -16.74 -12.61
C GLY A 130 4.56 -16.89 -11.86
N ALA A 131 4.56 -16.82 -10.53
CA ALA A 131 3.35 -16.78 -9.73
C ALA A 131 2.56 -15.49 -9.97
N GLU A 132 1.25 -15.63 -10.14
CA GLU A 132 0.29 -14.52 -10.15
C GLU A 132 -0.50 -14.53 -8.85
N ILE A 133 -0.59 -13.37 -8.23
CA ILE A 133 -1.21 -13.15 -6.93
C ILE A 133 -2.36 -12.18 -7.15
N GLU A 134 -3.52 -12.53 -6.64
CA GLU A 134 -4.69 -11.68 -6.67
C GLU A 134 -5.32 -11.60 -5.28
N THR A 135 -5.64 -10.37 -4.87
CA THR A 135 -6.27 -10.05 -3.59
C THR A 135 -7.61 -9.39 -3.89
N GLY A 136 -8.69 -9.96 -3.35
CA GLY A 136 -10.04 -9.41 -3.51
C GLY A 136 -10.29 -8.19 -2.61
N ALA A 137 -11.57 -7.88 -2.39
CA ALA A 137 -11.97 -6.90 -1.40
C ALA A 137 -11.68 -7.42 0.02
N ASP A 138 -11.25 -6.52 0.92
CA ASP A 138 -10.87 -6.84 2.30
C ASP A 138 -9.87 -8.01 2.41
N ALA A 139 -8.97 -8.11 1.43
CA ALA A 139 -7.94 -9.13 1.33
C ALA A 139 -6.54 -8.53 1.48
N PHE A 140 -5.62 -9.34 1.98
CA PHE A 140 -4.23 -8.95 2.15
C PHE A 140 -3.31 -10.17 2.01
N LEU A 141 -2.15 -9.98 1.38
CA LEU A 141 -1.07 -10.98 1.36
C LEU A 141 0.28 -10.32 1.64
N SER A 142 1.03 -10.86 2.60
CA SER A 142 2.42 -10.49 2.83
C SER A 142 3.36 -11.62 2.41
N LEU A 143 4.34 -11.31 1.58
CA LEU A 143 5.42 -12.19 1.18
C LEU A 143 6.72 -11.80 1.88
N ARG A 144 7.49 -12.80 2.31
CA ARG A 144 8.86 -12.65 2.80
C ARG A 144 9.84 -13.27 1.80
N LEU A 145 10.78 -12.48 1.33
CA LEU A 145 11.86 -12.92 0.44
C LEU A 145 13.03 -13.50 1.25
N ALA A 146 13.90 -14.25 0.57
CA ALA A 146 15.06 -14.91 1.16
C ALA A 146 16.07 -13.95 1.82
N ASP A 147 16.10 -12.68 1.42
CA ASP A 147 16.96 -11.65 1.99
C ASP A 147 16.32 -10.88 3.16
N GLY A 148 15.10 -11.25 3.55
CA GLY A 148 14.34 -10.56 4.59
C GLY A 148 13.48 -9.41 4.09
N SER A 149 13.55 -9.05 2.80
CA SER A 149 12.62 -8.07 2.21
C SER A 149 11.18 -8.56 2.33
N ILE A 150 10.26 -7.61 2.50
CA ILE A 150 8.82 -7.87 2.63
C ILE A 150 8.10 -7.17 1.49
N VAL A 151 7.20 -7.89 0.83
CA VAL A 151 6.26 -7.33 -0.16
C VAL A 151 4.85 -7.61 0.32
N ALA A 152 4.15 -6.57 0.70
CA ALA A 152 2.75 -6.60 1.10
C ALA A 152 1.87 -6.19 -0.09
N ILE A 153 0.79 -6.93 -0.29
CA ILE A 153 -0.14 -6.79 -1.40
C ILE A 153 -1.51 -6.51 -0.78
N PRO A 154 -1.93 -5.22 -0.73
CA PRO A 154 -3.20 -4.80 -0.17
C PRO A 154 -4.39 -5.23 -1.03
N SER A 155 -5.60 -4.95 -0.54
CA SER A 155 -6.85 -5.31 -1.22
C SER A 155 -6.91 -4.81 -2.65
N GLN A 156 -7.63 -5.54 -3.51
CA GLN A 156 -7.91 -5.19 -4.90
C GLN A 156 -6.64 -5.08 -5.78
N SER A 157 -5.64 -5.93 -5.51
CA SER A 157 -4.36 -5.90 -6.21
C SER A 157 -4.10 -7.19 -6.99
N ARG A 158 -3.46 -7.05 -8.16
CA ARG A 158 -2.95 -8.15 -8.98
C ARG A 158 -1.47 -7.95 -9.23
N VAL A 159 -0.66 -8.84 -8.69
CA VAL A 159 0.81 -8.78 -8.74
C VAL A 159 1.37 -10.08 -9.31
N ARG A 160 2.38 -9.98 -10.17
CA ARG A 160 3.11 -11.12 -10.72
C ARG A 160 4.56 -11.07 -10.29
N ILE A 161 5.11 -12.20 -9.88
CA ILE A 161 6.56 -12.33 -9.65
C ILE A 161 7.21 -12.57 -11.01
N GLU A 162 7.78 -11.54 -11.63
CA GLU A 162 8.41 -11.66 -12.95
C GLU A 162 9.76 -12.36 -12.88
N ARG A 163 10.59 -12.00 -11.90
CA ARG A 163 11.89 -12.61 -11.68
C ARG A 163 12.20 -12.74 -10.20
N LEU A 164 12.66 -13.91 -9.81
CA LEU A 164 13.20 -14.14 -8.47
C LEU A 164 14.33 -15.16 -8.57
N ARG A 165 15.53 -14.67 -8.87
CA ARG A 165 16.69 -15.51 -9.21
C ARG A 165 17.97 -15.04 -8.55
N ARG A 166 18.86 -15.99 -8.30
CA ARG A 166 20.24 -15.77 -7.85
C ARG A 166 21.20 -16.18 -8.96
N THR A 167 22.15 -15.32 -9.29
CA THR A 167 23.21 -15.66 -10.26
C THR A 167 24.31 -16.45 -9.54
N ALA A 168 24.67 -17.59 -10.10
CA ALA A 168 25.79 -18.41 -9.63
C ALA A 168 27.10 -17.62 -9.70
N LEU A 169 28.11 -18.02 -8.93
CA LEU A 169 29.40 -17.33 -8.75
C LEU A 169 29.33 -15.97 -8.03
N THR A 170 28.55 -15.01 -8.54
CA THR A 170 28.45 -13.67 -7.94
C THR A 170 27.55 -13.67 -6.71
N GLY A 171 26.55 -14.55 -6.67
CA GLY A 171 25.53 -14.55 -5.64
C GLY A 171 24.58 -13.35 -5.71
N THR A 172 24.64 -12.55 -6.77
CA THR A 172 23.76 -11.41 -7.04
C THR A 172 22.32 -11.90 -7.15
N VAL A 173 21.37 -11.13 -6.62
CA VAL A 173 19.96 -11.52 -6.63
C VAL A 173 19.14 -10.50 -7.40
N THR A 174 18.37 -10.99 -8.37
CA THR A 174 17.46 -10.19 -9.20
C THR A 174 16.04 -10.43 -8.75
N ARG A 175 15.36 -9.35 -8.34
CA ARG A 175 13.96 -9.37 -7.93
C ARG A 175 13.16 -8.41 -8.80
N SER A 176 12.13 -8.92 -9.47
CA SER A 176 11.21 -8.10 -10.27
C SER A 176 9.78 -8.52 -10.00
N PHE A 177 8.94 -7.55 -9.66
CA PHE A 177 7.51 -7.72 -9.43
C PHE A 177 6.75 -6.81 -10.39
N GLU A 178 5.72 -7.33 -11.04
CA GLU A 178 4.83 -6.57 -11.93
C GLU A 178 3.48 -6.35 -11.23
N ILE A 179 3.09 -5.09 -11.04
CA ILE A 179 1.74 -4.73 -10.60
C ILE A 179 0.90 -4.50 -11.85
N ARG A 180 -0.10 -5.36 -12.06
CA ARG A 180 -1.07 -5.23 -13.16
C ARG A 180 -2.27 -4.39 -12.80
N ARG A 181 -2.58 -4.30 -11.50
CA ARG A 181 -3.63 -3.46 -10.93
C ARG A 181 -3.44 -3.34 -9.43
N GLY A 182 -3.84 -2.21 -8.85
CA GLY A 182 -3.90 -2.04 -7.41
C GLY A 182 -2.56 -1.59 -6.86
N ARG A 183 -2.11 -2.20 -5.77
CA ARG A 183 -0.98 -1.69 -4.97
C ARG A 183 -0.02 -2.78 -4.52
N ALA A 184 1.20 -2.38 -4.21
CA ALA A 184 2.13 -3.16 -3.41
C ALA A 184 2.99 -2.24 -2.53
N ASP A 185 3.20 -2.65 -1.29
CA ASP A 185 4.05 -1.98 -0.32
C ASP A 185 5.30 -2.86 -0.13
N ALA A 186 6.49 -2.27 -0.25
CA ALA A 186 7.75 -3.01 -0.16
C ALA A 186 8.69 -2.38 0.87
N VAL A 187 9.23 -3.24 1.74
CA VAL A 187 10.34 -2.93 2.63
C VAL A 187 11.51 -3.79 2.17
N VAL A 188 12.46 -3.16 1.48
CA VAL A 188 13.55 -3.85 0.79
C VAL A 188 14.82 -3.79 1.62
N ALA A 189 15.41 -4.95 1.90
CA ALA A 189 16.67 -5.03 2.61
C ALA A 189 17.79 -4.30 1.84
N PRO A 190 18.66 -3.52 2.51
CA PRO A 190 19.78 -2.86 1.86
C PRO A 190 20.68 -3.84 1.10
N MET A 191 21.01 -3.49 -0.14
CA MET A 191 21.83 -4.33 -1.02
C MET A 191 23.28 -3.89 -1.00
N LYS A 192 24.16 -4.77 -0.53
CA LYS A 192 25.61 -4.52 -0.54
C LYS A 192 26.19 -4.68 -1.94
N ASP A 193 25.75 -5.70 -2.64
CA ASP A 193 26.27 -6.05 -3.96
C ASP A 193 25.68 -5.13 -5.06
N PRO A 194 26.51 -4.56 -5.96
CA PRO A 194 26.08 -3.64 -7.02
C PRO A 194 25.35 -4.30 -8.18
N GLY A 195 25.47 -5.62 -8.36
CA GLY A 195 24.73 -6.37 -9.38
C GLY A 195 23.39 -6.93 -8.89
N SER A 196 23.05 -6.78 -7.61
CA SER A 196 21.73 -7.13 -7.08
C SER A 196 20.73 -6.01 -7.35
N SER A 197 19.51 -6.37 -7.70
CA SER A 197 18.47 -5.41 -8.09
C SER A 197 17.10 -5.80 -7.52
N PHE A 198 16.29 -4.77 -7.26
CA PHE A 198 14.88 -4.93 -6.92
C PHE A 198 14.08 -3.89 -7.68
N HIS A 199 13.16 -4.38 -8.51
CA HIS A 199 12.27 -3.55 -9.30
C HIS A 199 10.82 -3.90 -9.00
N ILE A 200 9.97 -2.88 -8.97
CA ILE A 200 8.52 -3.02 -9.11
C ILE A 200 8.14 -2.30 -10.40
N SER A 201 7.61 -3.04 -11.35
CA SER A 201 7.13 -2.53 -12.63
C SER A 201 5.61 -2.42 -12.64
N THR A 202 5.14 -1.46 -13.43
CA THR A 202 3.77 -1.36 -13.90
C THR A 202 3.85 -1.26 -15.44
N PRO A 203 2.73 -1.37 -16.17
CA PRO A 203 2.74 -1.18 -17.63
C PRO A 203 3.28 0.18 -18.08
N VAL A 204 3.27 1.20 -17.20
CA VAL A 204 3.61 2.60 -17.52
C VAL A 204 4.78 3.15 -16.71
N ALA A 205 5.36 2.38 -15.78
CA ALA A 205 6.49 2.84 -14.98
C ALA A 205 7.33 1.71 -14.35
N VAL A 206 8.55 2.03 -13.95
CA VAL A 206 9.44 1.14 -13.20
C VAL A 206 9.97 1.89 -11.97
N SER A 207 9.81 1.29 -10.80
CA SER A 207 10.44 1.71 -9.54
C SER A 207 11.66 0.83 -9.27
N ALA A 208 12.85 1.41 -9.29
CA ALA A 208 14.11 0.74 -9.00
C ALA A 208 14.71 1.23 -7.68
N VAL A 209 15.11 0.29 -6.81
CA VAL A 209 15.49 0.63 -5.44
C VAL A 209 16.74 -0.07 -4.97
N ARG A 210 17.38 0.53 -3.95
CA ARG A 210 18.57 -0.03 -3.30
C ARG A 210 18.51 0.08 -1.78
N GLY A 211 17.50 -0.56 -1.20
CA GLY A 211 17.24 -0.53 0.24
C GLY A 211 16.33 0.62 0.64
N THR A 212 15.02 0.41 0.55
CA THR A 212 14.00 1.44 0.75
C THR A 212 12.73 0.85 1.33
N ALA A 213 11.94 1.71 1.98
CA ALA A 213 10.52 1.47 2.23
C ALA A 213 9.72 2.37 1.29
N PHE A 214 8.89 1.76 0.45
CA PHE A 214 8.14 2.47 -0.57
C PHE A 214 6.85 1.73 -0.95
N ARG A 215 5.94 2.44 -1.59
CA ARG A 215 4.65 1.95 -2.04
C ARG A 215 4.52 2.25 -3.51
N VAL A 216 3.91 1.34 -4.26
CA VAL A 216 3.61 1.52 -5.68
C VAL A 216 2.14 1.24 -5.91
N ALA A 217 1.50 2.14 -6.65
CA ALA A 217 0.11 2.00 -7.09
C ALA A 217 0.04 2.03 -8.61
N TYR A 218 -0.89 1.25 -9.16
CA TYR A 218 -1.23 1.29 -10.58
C TYR A 218 -2.74 1.21 -10.76
N ASP A 219 -3.30 2.30 -11.29
CA ASP A 219 -4.65 2.34 -11.83
C ASP A 219 -4.63 1.94 -13.30
N ALA A 220 -5.18 0.76 -13.59
CA ALA A 220 -5.24 0.21 -14.93
C ALA A 220 -6.26 0.93 -15.84
N ASP A 221 -7.29 1.55 -15.24
CA ASP A 221 -8.35 2.22 -15.99
C ASP A 221 -7.87 3.59 -16.49
N GLY A 222 -7.17 4.34 -15.63
CA GLY A 222 -6.51 5.61 -15.97
C GLY A 222 -5.10 5.49 -16.55
N ALA A 223 -4.54 4.28 -16.65
CA ALA A 223 -3.15 4.02 -17.02
C ALA A 223 -2.14 4.87 -16.23
N ARG A 224 -2.39 5.05 -14.92
CA ARG A 224 -1.61 5.92 -14.04
C ARG A 224 -0.89 5.09 -13.00
N ALA A 225 0.43 5.28 -12.88
CA ALA A 225 1.22 4.72 -11.80
C ALA A 225 1.69 5.81 -10.84
N ALA A 226 1.87 5.42 -9.59
CA ALA A 226 2.42 6.26 -8.54
C ALA A 226 3.44 5.49 -7.71
N THR A 227 4.44 6.19 -7.20
CA THR A 227 5.40 5.68 -6.22
C THR A 227 5.47 6.63 -5.04
N GLU A 228 5.49 6.11 -3.81
CA GLU A 228 5.53 6.87 -2.56
C GLU A 228 6.67 6.33 -1.71
N VAL A 229 7.62 7.17 -1.31
CA VAL A 229 8.82 6.73 -0.60
C VAL A 229 8.75 7.18 0.86
N THR A 230 8.79 6.22 1.78
CA THR A 230 8.79 6.49 3.23
C THR A 230 10.20 6.42 3.82
N GLU A 231 11.09 5.61 3.24
CA GLU A 231 12.49 5.52 3.64
C GLU A 231 13.40 5.29 2.44
N GLY A 232 14.55 5.99 2.40
CA GLY A 232 15.57 5.85 1.36
C GLY A 232 15.25 6.62 0.08
N THR A 233 15.59 6.05 -1.08
CA THR A 233 15.42 6.70 -2.39
C THR A 233 15.09 5.69 -3.48
N VAL A 234 14.07 6.01 -4.29
CA VAL A 234 13.59 5.20 -5.41
C VAL A 234 13.87 5.93 -6.71
N GLY A 235 14.43 5.23 -7.69
CA GLY A 235 14.46 5.71 -9.08
C GLY A 235 13.15 5.34 -9.76
N PHE A 236 12.41 6.33 -10.24
CA PHE A 236 11.12 6.14 -10.92
C PHE A 236 11.23 6.59 -12.37
N SER A 237 10.95 5.70 -13.31
CA SER A 237 11.12 5.96 -14.74
C SER A 237 9.99 5.37 -15.57
N ALA A 238 9.78 5.93 -16.77
CA ALA A 238 8.96 5.27 -17.78
C ALA A 238 9.63 3.97 -18.28
N PRO A 239 8.87 2.95 -18.74
CA PRO A 239 9.41 1.71 -19.26
C PRO A 239 10.34 1.98 -20.46
N GLY A 240 11.52 1.38 -20.44
CA GLY A 240 12.51 1.56 -21.50
C GLY A 240 13.25 2.90 -21.51
N ASN A 241 12.89 3.85 -20.64
CA ASN A 241 13.63 5.10 -20.47
C ASN A 241 14.69 4.94 -19.36
N PRO A 242 16.00 5.11 -19.64
CA PRO A 242 17.04 5.02 -18.63
C PRO A 242 17.08 6.23 -17.68
N ALA A 243 16.45 7.35 -18.05
CA ALA A 243 16.39 8.53 -17.19
C ALA A 243 15.33 8.33 -16.10
N ALA A 244 15.80 8.05 -14.88
CA ALA A 244 14.95 7.92 -13.71
C ALA A 244 14.90 9.22 -12.91
N THR A 245 13.70 9.61 -12.49
CA THR A 245 13.48 10.64 -11.47
C THR A 245 13.79 10.02 -10.10
N LEU A 246 14.69 10.63 -9.34
CA LEU A 246 14.98 10.17 -7.98
C LEU A 246 13.95 10.74 -7.01
N VAL A 247 13.23 9.85 -6.32
CA VAL A 247 12.22 10.18 -5.32
C VAL A 247 12.76 9.78 -3.95
N GLY A 248 12.95 10.76 -3.07
CA GLY A 248 13.46 10.56 -1.71
C GLY A 248 12.36 10.31 -0.68
N ALA A 249 12.75 9.88 0.52
CA ALA A 249 11.84 9.73 1.65
C ALA A 249 11.01 10.99 1.93
N GLY A 250 9.70 10.80 2.15
CA GLY A 250 8.75 11.89 2.31
C GLY A 250 8.22 12.46 0.99
N PHE A 251 8.58 11.88 -0.15
CA PHE A 251 8.10 12.28 -1.47
C PHE A 251 7.46 11.12 -2.23
N GLY A 252 6.58 11.46 -3.17
CA GLY A 252 6.07 10.57 -4.18
C GLY A 252 6.27 11.12 -5.58
N ALA A 253 5.97 10.32 -6.60
CA ALA A 253 5.91 10.76 -7.98
C ALA A 253 4.86 9.95 -8.74
N ILE A 254 4.31 10.54 -9.79
CA ILE A 254 3.26 9.95 -10.61
C ILE A 254 3.69 9.92 -12.07
N THR A 255 3.06 9.05 -12.85
CA THR A 255 3.12 9.14 -14.32
C THR A 255 2.19 10.26 -14.81
N GLU A 256 2.70 11.06 -15.73
CA GLU A 256 2.01 12.11 -16.45
C GLU A 256 2.03 11.78 -17.96
N ALA A 257 1.27 12.55 -18.76
CA ALA A 257 1.15 12.27 -20.20
C ALA A 257 2.49 12.36 -20.96
N ASP A 258 3.42 13.18 -20.47
CA ASP A 258 4.72 13.47 -21.06
C ASP A 258 5.90 12.82 -20.31
N GLY A 259 5.62 12.04 -19.25
CA GLY A 259 6.67 11.30 -18.54
C GLY A 259 6.36 11.07 -17.06
N ILE A 260 7.35 11.36 -16.22
CA ILE A 260 7.27 11.21 -14.77
C ILE A 260 7.27 12.59 -14.14
N SER A 261 6.36 12.83 -13.20
CA SER A 261 6.28 14.11 -12.48
C SER A 261 7.58 14.41 -11.73
N ALA A 262 7.78 15.70 -11.39
CA ALA A 262 8.73 16.03 -10.33
C ALA A 262 8.30 15.39 -8.99
N PRO A 263 9.22 15.16 -8.04
CA PRO A 263 8.86 14.66 -6.72
C PRO A 263 7.88 15.59 -5.99
N ILE A 264 6.77 15.01 -5.54
CA ILE A 264 5.68 15.67 -4.81
C ILE A 264 5.83 15.35 -3.33
N ALA A 265 5.79 16.35 -2.46
CA ALA A 265 5.88 16.13 -1.01
C ALA A 265 4.65 15.35 -0.52
N LEU A 266 4.89 14.27 0.22
CA LEU A 266 3.82 13.50 0.84
C LEU A 266 3.18 14.31 1.96
N LEU A 267 1.85 14.24 2.05
CA LEU A 267 1.10 14.84 3.15
C LEU A 267 1.61 14.33 4.51
N PRO A 268 1.65 15.18 5.54
CA PRO A 268 1.99 14.74 6.89
C PRO A 268 0.98 13.73 7.41
N ALA A 269 1.37 12.97 8.43
CA ALA A 269 0.53 11.95 9.01
C ALA A 269 -0.68 12.57 9.73
N PRO A 270 -1.92 12.10 9.46
CA PRO A 270 -3.12 12.66 10.06
C PRO A 270 -3.27 12.25 11.53
N ALA A 271 -3.86 13.14 12.33
CA ALA A 271 -4.18 12.87 13.72
C ALA A 271 -5.57 12.21 13.87
N LEU A 272 -5.74 11.29 14.81
CA LEU A 272 -7.07 10.87 15.28
C LEU A 272 -7.57 11.83 16.35
N ALA A 273 -8.86 12.17 16.31
CA ALA A 273 -9.48 13.00 17.33
C ALA A 273 -9.51 12.30 18.70
N ASP A 274 -9.85 11.00 18.71
CA ASP A 274 -10.05 10.21 19.93
C ASP A 274 -9.30 8.85 19.85
N PRO A 275 -7.95 8.84 19.83
CA PRO A 275 -7.18 7.63 19.56
C PRO A 275 -7.34 6.52 20.62
N GLY A 276 -7.64 6.88 21.86
CA GLY A 276 -7.85 5.93 22.97
C GLY A 276 -9.30 5.49 23.16
N ARG A 277 -10.23 5.90 22.29
CA ARG A 277 -11.64 5.54 22.42
C ARG A 277 -11.83 4.04 22.23
N VAL A 278 -12.46 3.40 23.21
CA VAL A 278 -12.96 2.02 23.07
C VAL A 278 -14.04 2.00 22.01
N GLN A 279 -13.91 1.11 21.04
CA GLN A 279 -14.88 0.93 19.96
C GLN A 279 -15.95 -0.06 20.43
N ASN A 280 -17.10 0.42 20.86
CA ASN A 280 -18.17 -0.38 21.47
C ASN A 280 -19.48 -0.39 20.67
N GLU A 281 -19.55 0.37 19.57
CA GLU A 281 -20.69 0.39 18.66
C GLU A 281 -20.70 -0.84 17.72
N GLY A 282 -21.74 -0.97 16.90
CA GLY A 282 -21.82 -2.03 15.89
C GLY A 282 -20.64 -1.99 14.92
N ASP A 283 -20.51 -0.87 14.20
CA ASP A 283 -19.40 -0.60 13.30
C ASP A 283 -18.25 0.09 14.03
N LEU A 284 -17.03 -0.03 13.49
CA LEU A 284 -15.88 0.72 13.95
C LEU A 284 -15.92 2.14 13.36
N THR A 285 -15.72 3.15 14.19
CA THR A 285 -15.80 4.56 13.80
C THR A 285 -14.53 5.32 14.22
N PHE A 286 -13.85 5.90 13.24
CA PHE A 286 -12.64 6.68 13.44
C PHE A 286 -12.85 8.10 12.93
N ARG A 287 -12.78 9.08 13.84
CA ARG A 287 -12.82 10.51 13.51
C ARG A 287 -11.39 11.02 13.35
N ILE A 288 -11.05 11.38 12.13
CA ILE A 288 -9.76 11.93 11.73
C ILE A 288 -9.84 13.44 11.86
N VAL A 289 -8.79 14.08 12.37
CA VAL A 289 -8.69 15.54 12.37
C VAL A 289 -8.58 16.01 10.91
N PRO A 290 -9.49 16.87 10.40
CA PRO A 290 -9.43 17.34 9.03
C PRO A 290 -8.08 17.97 8.71
N GLN A 291 -7.49 17.57 7.59
CA GLN A 291 -6.18 18.03 7.12
C GLN A 291 -6.32 18.77 5.80
N ALA A 292 -5.57 19.87 5.64
CA ALA A 292 -5.51 20.59 4.38
C ALA A 292 -4.95 19.69 3.26
N ASP A 293 -5.43 19.91 2.03
CA ASP A 293 -5.01 19.21 0.81
C ASP A 293 -5.27 17.69 0.79
N ALA A 294 -5.90 17.14 1.84
CA ALA A 294 -6.37 15.77 1.86
C ALA A 294 -7.66 15.63 1.04
N ALA A 295 -7.58 14.88 -0.06
CA ALA A 295 -8.72 14.51 -0.89
C ALA A 295 -9.46 13.27 -0.34
N ALA A 296 -8.74 12.39 0.36
CA ALA A 296 -9.29 11.21 1.01
C ALA A 296 -8.38 10.74 2.15
N TYR A 297 -8.79 9.68 2.85
CA TYR A 297 -8.02 9.02 3.89
C TYR A 297 -8.02 7.52 3.64
N ARG A 298 -6.85 6.89 3.82
CA ARG A 298 -6.72 5.44 3.84
C ARG A 298 -6.63 4.96 5.27
N ILE A 299 -7.47 3.99 5.62
CA ILE A 299 -7.57 3.40 6.95
C ILE A 299 -7.31 1.91 6.82
N ALA A 300 -6.26 1.42 7.45
CA ALA A 300 -5.99 0.00 7.58
C ALA A 300 -6.14 -0.43 9.04
N LEU A 301 -6.73 -1.59 9.26
CA LEU A 301 -6.89 -2.20 10.57
C LEU A 301 -6.12 -3.52 10.63
N ALA A 302 -5.30 -3.71 11.65
CA ALA A 302 -4.50 -4.92 11.83
C ALA A 302 -4.55 -5.45 13.27
N ARG A 303 -4.21 -6.73 13.42
CA ARG A 303 -4.02 -7.37 14.74
C ARG A 303 -2.65 -7.10 15.36
N ASP A 304 -1.72 -6.55 14.59
CA ASP A 304 -0.36 -6.22 15.03
C ASP A 304 0.06 -4.82 14.57
N ALA A 305 0.95 -4.19 15.33
CA ALA A 305 1.46 -2.84 15.05
C ALA A 305 2.29 -2.75 13.76
N GLY A 306 2.80 -3.89 13.26
CA GLY A 306 3.57 -3.96 12.01
C GLY A 306 2.70 -4.06 10.76
N PHE A 307 1.36 -4.14 10.90
CA PHE A 307 0.41 -4.33 9.80
C PHE A 307 0.72 -5.56 8.96
N LEU A 308 1.07 -6.64 9.63
CA LEU A 308 1.36 -7.93 9.01
C LEU A 308 0.11 -8.81 8.90
N ASP A 309 -0.85 -8.64 9.81
CA ASP A 309 -2.17 -9.28 9.81
C ASP A 309 -3.26 -8.20 9.71
N ILE A 310 -3.40 -7.62 8.50
CA ILE A 310 -4.46 -6.67 8.17
C ILE A 310 -5.79 -7.41 8.09
N VAL A 311 -6.81 -6.92 8.79
CA VAL A 311 -8.16 -7.51 8.85
C VAL A 311 -9.22 -6.68 8.14
N ARG A 312 -8.99 -5.38 7.97
CA ARG A 312 -9.84 -4.46 7.20
C ARG A 312 -8.99 -3.37 6.55
N GLU A 313 -9.44 -2.89 5.41
CA GLU A 313 -8.89 -1.71 4.76
C GLU A 313 -10.02 -0.92 4.11
N LYS A 314 -9.97 0.41 4.20
CA LYS A 314 -10.97 1.28 3.58
C LYS A 314 -10.35 2.60 3.16
N GLU A 315 -10.80 3.14 2.04
CA GLU A 315 -10.62 4.54 1.69
C GLU A 315 -11.90 5.32 2.00
N SER A 316 -11.73 6.50 2.60
CA SER A 316 -12.82 7.40 3.00
C SER A 316 -12.59 8.78 2.39
N ALA A 317 -13.59 9.31 1.68
CA ALA A 317 -13.55 10.68 1.16
C ALA A 317 -13.79 11.75 2.26
N THR A 318 -14.25 11.33 3.44
CA THR A 318 -14.53 12.20 4.58
C THR A 318 -13.61 11.84 5.76
N PRO A 319 -13.39 12.78 6.70
CA PRO A 319 -12.63 12.53 7.92
C PRO A 319 -13.34 11.58 8.91
N ASP A 320 -14.57 11.14 8.62
CA ASP A 320 -15.31 10.17 9.42
C ASP A 320 -15.30 8.79 8.73
N ALA A 321 -14.38 7.93 9.16
CA ALA A 321 -14.23 6.59 8.60
C ALA A 321 -15.06 5.56 9.38
N ILE A 322 -15.93 4.83 8.67
CA ILE A 322 -16.74 3.73 9.21
C ILE A 322 -16.28 2.42 8.60
N LEU A 323 -15.87 1.45 9.42
CA LEU A 323 -15.43 0.13 8.99
C LEU A 323 -16.36 -0.96 9.54
N PRO A 324 -16.56 -2.07 8.80
CA PRO A 324 -17.38 -3.19 9.28
C PRO A 324 -16.87 -3.77 10.61
N PRO A 325 -17.74 -4.43 11.40
CA PRO A 325 -17.36 -5.00 12.67
C PRO A 325 -16.22 -6.02 12.55
N VAL A 326 -15.44 -6.09 13.62
CA VAL A 326 -14.50 -7.17 13.94
C VAL A 326 -14.82 -7.69 15.34
N ALA A 327 -14.30 -8.88 15.66
CA ALA A 327 -14.44 -9.49 16.97
C ALA A 327 -13.82 -8.61 18.08
N ASP A 328 -14.24 -8.84 19.32
CA ASP A 328 -13.64 -8.20 20.50
C ASP A 328 -12.13 -8.51 20.58
N GLY A 329 -11.33 -7.51 20.96
CA GLY A 329 -9.87 -7.64 21.05
C GLY A 329 -9.12 -6.31 20.97
N THR A 330 -7.80 -6.39 21.03
CA THR A 330 -6.89 -5.24 20.80
C THR A 330 -6.47 -5.21 19.34
N TYR A 331 -6.54 -4.03 18.74
CA TYR A 331 -6.21 -3.81 17.34
C TYR A 331 -5.38 -2.55 17.14
N PHE A 332 -4.78 -2.44 15.97
CA PHE A 332 -4.02 -1.28 15.51
C PHE A 332 -4.68 -0.70 14.27
N VAL A 333 -4.93 0.61 14.27
CA VAL A 333 -5.40 1.36 13.10
C VAL A 333 -4.28 2.22 12.57
N ARG A 334 -4.05 2.18 11.26
CA ARG A 334 -3.08 3.04 10.55
C ARG A 334 -3.81 3.91 9.56
N ILE A 335 -3.49 5.20 9.60
CA ILE A 335 -4.21 6.21 8.84
C ILE A 335 -3.20 7.05 8.07
N ALA A 336 -3.45 7.24 6.77
CA ALA A 336 -2.71 8.14 5.91
C ALA A 336 -3.70 9.04 5.15
N ALA A 337 -3.39 10.32 5.01
CA ALA A 337 -4.13 11.20 4.11
C ALA A 337 -3.73 10.91 2.65
N ILE A 338 -4.65 11.05 1.71
CA ILE A 338 -4.41 10.94 0.27
C ILE A 338 -4.59 12.32 -0.34
N ASP A 339 -3.61 12.79 -1.12
CA ASP A 339 -3.67 14.11 -1.76
C ASP A 339 -4.51 14.12 -3.05
N GLY A 340 -4.63 15.30 -3.67
CA GLY A 340 -5.33 15.46 -4.95
C GLY A 340 -4.68 14.72 -6.14
N HIS A 341 -3.45 14.23 -6.00
CA HIS A 341 -2.76 13.39 -6.98
C HIS A 341 -2.95 11.89 -6.71
N GLY A 342 -3.68 11.52 -5.65
CA GLY A 342 -3.87 10.13 -5.25
C GLY A 342 -2.68 9.51 -4.51
N LEU A 343 -1.68 10.32 -4.11
CA LEU A 343 -0.56 9.86 -3.31
C LEU A 343 -0.98 9.76 -1.85
N ALA A 344 -0.80 8.59 -1.26
CA ALA A 344 -0.96 8.41 0.17
C ALA A 344 0.26 8.96 0.92
N GLY A 345 0.00 9.90 1.83
CA GLY A 345 0.99 10.59 2.65
C GLY A 345 1.72 9.69 3.65
N LEU A 346 2.36 10.31 4.63
CA LEU A 346 2.87 9.62 5.80
C LEU A 346 1.70 9.07 6.63
N ALA A 347 1.94 7.98 7.34
CA ALA A 347 0.92 7.29 8.10
C ALA A 347 1.22 7.30 9.60
N GLU A 348 0.18 7.41 10.41
CA GLU A 348 0.25 7.29 11.87
C GLU A 348 -0.49 6.04 12.34
N THR A 349 0.00 5.40 13.41
CA THR A 349 -0.57 4.17 13.97
C THR A 349 -1.05 4.37 15.40
N TYR A 350 -2.28 3.92 15.67
CA TYR A 350 -2.90 3.99 16.99
C TYR A 350 -3.36 2.59 17.43
N ALA A 351 -3.16 2.28 18.71
CA ALA A 351 -3.76 1.09 19.32
C ALA A 351 -5.12 1.46 19.91
N PHE A 352 -6.10 0.57 19.77
CA PHE A 352 -7.41 0.73 20.39
C PHE A 352 -7.99 -0.61 20.83
N GLU A 353 -9.00 -0.56 21.70
CA GLU A 353 -9.75 -1.73 22.12
C GLU A 353 -11.08 -1.82 21.39
N ARG A 354 -11.36 -2.97 20.78
CA ARG A 354 -12.67 -3.35 20.29
C ARG A 354 -13.39 -4.13 21.39
N ARG A 355 -14.50 -3.57 21.89
CA ARG A 355 -15.36 -4.20 22.89
C ARG A 355 -16.83 -3.88 22.62
N LEU A 356 -17.49 -4.67 21.77
CA LEU A 356 -18.89 -4.46 21.39
C LEU A 356 -19.80 -4.46 22.64
N ASN A 357 -20.55 -3.38 22.82
CA ASN A 357 -21.53 -3.20 23.91
C ASN A 357 -22.64 -2.22 23.48
N MET A 358 -23.35 -2.56 22.40
CA MET A 358 -24.41 -1.72 21.84
C MET A 358 -25.79 -2.17 22.31
N VAL A 359 -26.56 -1.27 22.89
CA VAL A 359 -27.96 -1.51 23.29
C VAL A 359 -28.91 -1.02 22.21
N ARG A 360 -29.77 -1.91 21.70
CA ARG A 360 -30.89 -1.57 20.82
C ARG A 360 -32.18 -1.55 21.62
N THR A 361 -32.88 -0.44 21.57
CA THR A 361 -34.09 -0.16 22.35
C THR A 361 -35.33 -0.23 21.47
N ALA A 362 -36.44 -0.69 22.04
CA ALA A 362 -37.75 -0.64 21.41
C ALA A 362 -38.82 -0.39 22.48
N MET A 363 -39.86 0.36 22.14
CA MET A 363 -41.02 0.54 22.99
C MET A 363 -42.28 0.13 22.24
N THR A 364 -43.18 -0.56 22.92
CA THR A 364 -44.51 -0.90 22.39
C THR A 364 -45.60 -0.49 23.38
N GLU A 365 -46.76 -0.06 22.85
CA GLU A 365 -47.98 0.18 23.64
C GLU A 365 -48.95 -0.98 23.39
N LYS A 366 -49.53 -1.51 24.48
CA LYS A 366 -50.68 -2.42 24.42
C LYS A 366 -51.81 -1.91 25.30
N ARG A 367 -53.04 -2.06 24.83
CA ARG A 367 -54.25 -1.76 25.62
C ARG A 367 -54.90 -3.04 26.11
N ALA A 368 -55.33 -3.05 27.37
CA ALA A 368 -56.16 -4.11 27.94
C ALA A 368 -57.27 -3.47 28.77
N GLY A 369 -58.50 -3.47 28.25
CA GLY A 369 -59.60 -2.73 28.85
C GLY A 369 -59.34 -1.22 28.87
N ARG A 370 -59.41 -0.60 30.06
CA ARG A 370 -59.10 0.83 30.27
C ARG A 370 -57.61 1.11 30.50
N ASP A 371 -56.80 0.07 30.67
CA ASP A 371 -55.40 0.21 30.99
C ASP A 371 -54.51 0.25 29.75
N ARG A 372 -53.50 1.11 29.79
CA ARG A 372 -52.43 1.20 28.82
C ARG A 372 -51.14 0.66 29.43
N TYR A 373 -50.49 -0.26 28.73
CA TYR A 373 -49.22 -0.85 29.11
C TYR A 373 -48.16 -0.38 28.10
N TYR A 374 -47.08 0.16 28.62
CA TYR A 374 -45.91 0.62 27.86
C TYR A 374 -44.78 -0.34 28.18
N GLN A 375 -44.43 -1.20 27.22
CA GLN A 375 -43.33 -2.15 27.36
C GLN A 375 -42.09 -1.55 26.70
N PHE A 376 -41.06 -1.32 27.51
CA PHE A 376 -39.74 -0.90 27.10
C PHE A 376 -38.85 -2.13 27.05
N GLY A 377 -38.48 -2.57 25.86
CA GLY A 377 -37.60 -3.71 25.63
C GLY A 377 -36.24 -3.26 25.09
N TRP A 378 -35.20 -4.05 25.36
CA TRP A 378 -33.89 -3.83 24.78
C TRP A 378 -33.16 -5.13 24.48
N GLN A 379 -32.23 -5.06 23.54
CA GLN A 379 -31.32 -6.14 23.19
C GLN A 379 -29.90 -5.61 23.23
N VAL A 380 -28.98 -6.41 23.75
CA VAL A 380 -27.55 -6.06 23.77
C VAL A 380 -26.80 -6.87 22.74
N LEU A 381 -26.05 -6.15 21.92
CA LEU A 381 -25.03 -6.69 21.05
C LEU A 381 -23.71 -6.55 21.80
N GLY A 382 -23.11 -7.67 22.16
CA GLY A 382 -21.88 -7.73 22.95
C GLY A 382 -21.81 -9.02 23.77
N GLU A 383 -20.63 -9.62 23.85
CA GLU A 383 -20.44 -10.87 24.58
C GLU A 383 -20.39 -10.66 26.10
N GLY A 384 -20.64 -11.72 26.86
CA GLY A 384 -20.54 -11.73 28.32
C GLY A 384 -21.86 -11.48 29.05
N ALA A 385 -21.78 -11.49 30.39
CA ALA A 385 -22.90 -11.18 31.25
C ALA A 385 -23.08 -9.66 31.38
N HIS A 386 -24.31 -9.20 31.24
CA HIS A 386 -24.68 -7.79 31.31
C HIS A 386 -25.72 -7.57 32.39
N ARG A 387 -25.62 -6.46 33.09
CA ARG A 387 -26.70 -5.91 33.93
C ARG A 387 -27.17 -4.60 33.35
N PHE A 388 -28.45 -4.29 33.54
CA PHE A 388 -29.05 -3.10 32.96
C PHE A 388 -29.44 -2.07 34.00
N ARG A 389 -29.38 -0.80 33.59
CA ARG A 389 -30.04 0.29 34.29
C ARG A 389 -31.00 0.98 33.33
N PHE A 390 -32.28 1.03 33.67
CA PHE A 390 -33.33 1.67 32.88
C PHE A 390 -33.69 3.02 33.49
N GLN A 391 -33.73 4.06 32.66
CA GLN A 391 -34.19 5.39 33.07
C GLN A 391 -35.31 5.89 32.16
N LEU A 392 -36.37 6.43 32.77
CA LEU A 392 -37.46 7.14 32.11
C LEU A 392 -37.73 8.45 32.86
N GLY A 393 -37.86 9.56 32.15
CA GLY A 393 -38.17 10.86 32.73
C GLY A 393 -38.85 11.79 31.73
N GLN A 394 -39.11 13.03 32.15
CA GLN A 394 -39.44 14.10 31.22
C GLN A 394 -38.18 14.46 30.41
N CYS A 395 -38.34 14.85 29.14
CA CYS A 395 -37.21 15.20 28.29
C CYS A 395 -36.55 16.55 28.64
N GLU A 396 -37.24 17.42 29.37
CA GLU A 396 -36.84 18.79 29.61
C GLU A 396 -36.73 19.06 31.12
N GLY A 397 -35.70 19.82 31.50
CA GLY A 397 -35.39 20.17 32.88
C GLY A 397 -34.44 19.18 33.58
N ASP A 398 -33.84 19.62 34.68
CA ASP A 398 -32.94 18.83 35.52
C ASP A 398 -33.68 17.93 36.53
N ALA A 399 -34.94 17.60 36.24
CA ALA A 399 -35.75 16.77 37.12
C ALA A 399 -35.17 15.35 37.19
N PRO A 400 -35.19 14.71 38.37
CA PRO A 400 -34.77 13.31 38.48
C PRO A 400 -35.68 12.42 37.61
N PRO A 401 -35.15 11.28 37.11
CA PRO A 401 -35.95 10.34 36.34
C PRO A 401 -37.16 9.89 37.14
N LEU A 402 -38.31 9.77 36.46
CA LEU A 402 -39.55 9.25 37.01
C LEU A 402 -39.40 7.77 37.40
N VAL A 403 -38.59 7.02 36.64
CA VAL A 403 -38.24 5.63 36.90
C VAL A 403 -36.75 5.47 36.68
N ASP A 404 -36.05 4.89 37.66
CA ASP A 404 -34.63 4.56 37.59
C ASP A 404 -34.40 3.20 38.24
N GLU A 405 -34.42 2.16 37.41
CA GLU A 405 -34.24 0.78 37.84
C GLU A 405 -32.81 0.35 37.57
N ILE A 406 -32.10 -0.14 38.60
CA ILE A 406 -30.67 -0.45 38.53
C ILE A 406 -30.45 -1.95 38.76
N GLY A 407 -29.49 -2.53 38.03
CA GLY A 407 -29.07 -3.92 38.26
C GLY A 407 -30.08 -4.94 37.74
N LEU A 408 -30.85 -4.57 36.72
CA LEU A 408 -31.80 -5.45 36.08
C LEU A 408 -31.08 -6.57 35.32
N ASP A 409 -31.50 -7.81 35.55
CA ASP A 409 -31.11 -8.96 34.73
C ASP A 409 -32.13 -9.20 33.58
N SER A 410 -33.30 -8.55 33.63
CA SER A 410 -34.32 -8.59 32.58
C SER A 410 -33.98 -7.64 31.43
N GLN A 411 -34.47 -7.97 30.23
CA GLN A 411 -34.32 -7.16 29.02
C GLN A 411 -35.56 -6.31 28.69
N SER A 412 -36.47 -6.17 29.65
CA SER A 412 -37.61 -5.28 29.51
C SER A 412 -38.15 -4.80 30.85
N VAL A 413 -38.79 -3.63 30.81
CA VAL A 413 -39.60 -3.05 31.89
C VAL A 413 -40.96 -2.69 31.31
N THR A 414 -42.03 -3.00 32.03
CA THR A 414 -43.40 -2.64 31.63
C THR A 414 -43.98 -1.67 32.63
N LEU A 415 -44.43 -0.51 32.15
CA LEU A 415 -45.10 0.50 32.95
C LEU A 415 -46.58 0.59 32.57
N ARG A 416 -47.43 0.90 33.54
CA ARG A 416 -48.87 0.99 33.36
C ARG A 416 -49.32 2.44 33.52
N ASN A 417 -50.24 2.87 32.64
CA ASN A 417 -50.98 4.12 32.73
C ASN A 417 -50.10 5.37 32.90
N LEU A 418 -49.02 5.47 32.11
CA LEU A 418 -48.23 6.69 32.03
C LEU A 418 -49.14 7.88 31.64
N PRO A 419 -49.08 9.02 32.37
CA PRO A 419 -49.85 10.20 32.06
C PRO A 419 -49.54 10.75 30.67
N ALA A 420 -50.45 11.56 30.11
CA ALA A 420 -50.16 12.32 28.90
C ALA A 420 -48.95 13.24 29.13
N GLY A 421 -48.07 13.33 28.14
CA GLY A 421 -46.80 14.04 28.28
C GLY A 421 -45.74 13.56 27.30
N THR A 422 -44.56 14.18 27.38
CA THR A 422 -43.43 13.85 26.52
C THR A 422 -42.30 13.28 27.35
N TYR A 423 -41.94 12.04 27.07
CA TYR A 423 -40.99 11.29 27.88
C TYR A 423 -39.73 10.96 27.09
N CYS A 424 -38.62 10.93 27.81
CA CYS A 424 -37.33 10.48 27.33
C CYS A 424 -36.88 9.28 28.16
N TRP A 425 -36.31 8.27 27.50
CA TRP A 425 -35.85 7.06 28.16
C TRP A 425 -34.56 6.53 27.53
N ARG A 426 -33.80 5.78 28.33
CA ARG A 426 -32.54 5.14 27.92
C ARG A 426 -32.23 3.93 28.79
N VAL A 427 -31.35 3.08 28.30
CA VAL A 427 -30.88 1.88 29.00
C VAL A 427 -29.36 1.86 29.00
N MET A 428 -28.74 1.65 30.15
CA MET A 428 -27.31 1.36 30.26
C MET A 428 -27.09 -0.15 30.26
N SER A 429 -26.15 -0.62 29.45
CA SER A 429 -25.58 -1.96 29.55
C SER A 429 -24.28 -1.91 30.34
N LEU A 430 -24.26 -2.58 31.49
CA LEU A 430 -23.11 -2.70 32.36
C LEU A 430 -22.49 -4.08 32.22
N ARG A 431 -21.28 -4.15 31.66
CA ARG A 431 -20.46 -5.37 31.59
C ARG A 431 -19.52 -5.39 32.79
N ILE A 432 -19.52 -6.49 33.52
CA ILE A 432 -18.62 -6.72 34.66
C ILE A 432 -17.57 -7.75 34.23
N GLY A 433 -16.32 -7.32 34.09
CA GLY A 433 -15.19 -8.18 33.68
C GLY A 433 -13.86 -7.65 34.21
N ASP A 434 -12.93 -8.54 34.55
CA ASP A 434 -11.59 -8.21 35.08
C ASP A 434 -11.59 -7.24 36.29
N GLY A 435 -12.63 -7.34 37.14
CA GLY A 435 -12.80 -6.49 38.32
C GLY A 435 -13.19 -5.03 38.02
N LYS A 436 -13.50 -4.69 36.76
CA LYS A 436 -13.98 -3.36 36.34
C LYS A 436 -15.37 -3.47 35.74
N ALA A 437 -16.23 -2.50 36.07
CA ALA A 437 -17.52 -2.33 35.42
C ALA A 437 -17.38 -1.25 34.33
N ALA A 438 -17.70 -1.60 33.09
CA ALA A 438 -17.80 -0.65 31.98
C ALA A 438 -19.26 -0.57 31.55
N GLY A 439 -19.80 0.65 31.49
CA GLY A 439 -21.22 0.89 31.22
C GLY A 439 -21.42 1.82 30.04
N ASP A 440 -22.24 1.41 29.09
CA ASP A 440 -22.59 2.21 27.93
C ASP A 440 -24.10 2.46 27.89
N TRP A 441 -24.46 3.73 27.73
CA TRP A 441 -25.86 4.13 27.55
C TRP A 441 -26.29 3.92 26.10
N SER A 442 -27.51 3.45 25.92
CA SER A 442 -28.22 3.58 24.65
C SER A 442 -28.38 5.05 24.27
N ALA A 443 -28.70 5.30 23.00
CA ALA A 443 -29.25 6.59 22.61
C ALA A 443 -30.47 6.93 23.49
N MET A 444 -30.68 8.24 23.71
CA MET A 444 -31.87 8.73 24.39
C MET A 444 -33.05 8.68 23.40
N GLU A 445 -34.06 7.90 23.73
CA GLU A 445 -35.28 7.76 22.94
C GLU A 445 -36.36 8.71 23.46
N ARG A 446 -37.15 9.32 22.56
CA ARG A 446 -38.23 10.25 22.90
C ARG A 446 -39.56 9.75 22.37
N PHE A 447 -40.60 9.81 23.19
CA PHE A 447 -41.97 9.52 22.76
C PHE A 447 -43.00 10.46 23.41
N HIS A 448 -44.17 10.55 22.80
CA HIS A 448 -45.25 11.43 23.25
C HIS A 448 -46.53 10.62 23.48
N ILE A 449 -47.13 10.79 24.65
CA ILE A 449 -48.46 10.28 24.97
C ILE A 449 -49.45 11.42 24.85
N ALA A 450 -50.35 11.32 23.87
CA ALA A 450 -51.42 12.29 23.70
C ALA A 450 -52.40 12.25 24.88
N SER A 451 -52.91 13.43 25.25
CA SER A 451 -54.06 13.55 26.15
C SER A 451 -55.29 12.92 25.51
N ALA A 452 -55.96 12.02 26.21
CA ALA A 452 -57.30 11.59 25.82
C ALA A 452 -58.22 12.81 25.91
N ARG A 453 -58.85 13.21 24.80
CA ARG A 453 -59.97 14.16 24.80
C ARG A 453 -61.21 13.49 25.35
#